data_AF-A0A383ZGD7-F1
#
_entry.id   AF-A0A383ZGD7-F1
#
_cell.length_a   1.000
_cell.length_b   1.000
_cell.length_c   1.000
_cell.angle_alpha   90.00
_cell.angle_beta   90.00
_cell.angle_gamma   90.00
#
_symmetry.space_group_name_H-M   'P 1'
#
loop_
_entity.id
_entity.type
_entity.pdbx_description
1 polymer ?
#
loop_
_entity_poly.entity_id
_entity_poly.type
_entity_poly.pdbx_seq_one_letter_code
_entity_poly.pdbx_strand_id
1 'polypeptide(L)'
;MQRLKTLSDKSREAKVKTKPRTVPYLPKCSAGLELLSRYEDTWAALHRRAQECASAGELVDSEVVVLSAHWEKKQASLIELQQQLRQLPGLKADLESLTASLTHLEASFEEVENHLLNLEDLCGQCELERYKHMQSQHLENYKKNKRKELETFKAELDAEHAQKVLDMEQTQQMKLRERQKFFEEAFQQDMEQYLSTGCLQTAERREPMGSLSSMEVNVDALEQMDLVDICDQEALDVFLNSGGEDDTVLPPASGPEASPGQDAVTLQVPNPSRSRATRPSSSLACTDPAAQDPSEGGESPVVQSDEEGVEVDTALATLHTDDSDS
;
A
#
# COMPACT_ATOMS: atom_id res chain seq x y z
N MET A 1 51.23 28.03 69.96
CA MET A 1 52.26 27.43 70.83
C MET A 1 53.60 28.07 70.53
N GLN A 2 54.51 27.99 71.49
CA GLN A 2 55.52 28.99 71.84
C GLN A 2 56.74 29.04 70.89
N ARG A 3 57.29 30.26 70.81
CA ARG A 3 58.50 30.69 70.11
C ARG A 3 59.72 30.38 70.99
N LEU A 4 60.58 29.45 70.59
CA LEU A 4 61.84 29.17 71.28
C LEU A 4 62.91 30.18 70.86
N LYS A 5 63.37 30.98 71.83
CA LYS A 5 64.46 31.97 71.70
C LYS A 5 65.79 31.29 72.01
N THR A 6 66.77 31.38 71.12
CA THR A 6 68.15 30.95 71.39
C THR A 6 68.86 31.97 72.27
N LEU A 7 69.36 31.50 73.41
CA LEU A 7 70.21 32.23 74.35
C LEU A 7 71.57 32.53 73.71
N SER A 8 71.74 33.72 73.14
CA SER A 8 73.04 34.26 72.76
C SER A 8 73.13 35.69 73.27
N ASP A 9 73.31 35.84 74.58
CA ASP A 9 73.89 37.05 75.15
C ASP A 9 74.27 36.82 76.62
N LYS A 10 75.58 36.90 76.90
CA LYS A 10 76.22 37.32 78.17
C LYS A 10 77.69 36.87 78.20
N SER A 11 78.59 37.72 77.72
CA SER A 11 79.83 37.96 78.48
C SER A 11 80.39 39.34 78.16
N ARG A 12 80.31 40.20 79.18
CA ARG A 12 80.66 41.62 79.17
C ARG A 12 82.14 41.78 79.57
N GLU A 13 82.74 42.83 79.03
CA GLU A 13 84.09 43.35 79.24
C GLU A 13 84.64 43.26 80.68
N ALA A 14 85.93 42.93 80.79
CA ALA A 14 86.78 43.35 81.90
C ALA A 14 88.16 43.78 81.37
N LYS A 15 88.41 45.10 81.39
CA LYS A 15 89.73 45.71 81.24
C LYS A 15 90.56 45.37 82.48
N VAL A 16 91.72 44.71 82.33
CA VAL A 16 92.76 44.66 83.37
C VAL A 16 94.13 44.94 82.75
N LYS A 17 94.83 45.87 83.39
CA LYS A 17 96.13 46.43 83.06
C LYS A 17 97.19 45.73 83.92
N THR A 18 98.19 45.08 83.34
CA THR A 18 99.32 44.55 84.12
C THR A 18 100.63 44.52 83.33
N LYS A 19 101.62 45.24 83.88
CA LYS A 19 103.05 45.27 83.50
C LYS A 19 103.75 43.93 83.86
N PRO A 20 104.95 43.67 83.29
CA PRO A 20 105.51 42.32 83.22
C PRO A 20 106.20 41.92 84.51
N ARG A 21 105.96 40.68 84.96
CA ARG A 21 106.67 40.03 86.05
C ARG A 21 107.14 38.67 85.54
N THR A 22 108.44 38.51 85.42
CA THR A 22 109.11 37.31 84.92
C THR A 22 109.32 36.31 86.08
N VAL A 23 109.24 35.02 85.72
CA VAL A 23 109.71 33.79 86.42
C VAL A 23 108.72 33.16 87.42
N PRO A 24 108.53 31.82 87.50
CA PRO A 24 109.07 30.69 86.70
C PRO A 24 107.99 29.86 85.98
N TYR A 25 108.39 29.21 84.88
CA TYR A 25 107.81 28.01 84.26
C TYR A 25 106.45 27.51 84.80
N LEU A 26 105.36 28.03 84.21
CA LEU A 26 104.06 27.34 84.27
C LEU A 26 104.21 26.06 83.43
N PRO A 27 103.88 24.86 83.95
CA PRO A 27 104.04 23.62 83.19
C PRO A 27 103.26 23.73 81.88
N LYS A 28 103.83 23.21 80.80
CA LYS A 28 103.11 22.99 79.54
C LYS A 28 101.95 22.01 79.78
N CYS A 29 100.84 22.47 80.35
CA CYS A 29 99.55 21.79 80.27
C CYS A 29 98.97 21.89 78.83
N SER A 30 99.83 21.95 77.80
CA SER A 30 99.43 21.99 76.40
C SER A 30 98.82 20.65 75.98
N ALA A 31 99.35 19.53 76.49
CA ALA A 31 98.85 18.19 76.17
C ALA A 31 97.38 17.97 76.58
N GLY A 32 96.96 18.51 77.73
CA GLY A 32 95.56 18.42 78.17
C GLY A 32 94.61 19.28 77.33
N LEU A 33 95.04 20.50 77.00
CA LEU A 33 94.29 21.42 76.13
C LEU A 33 94.17 20.88 74.71
N GLU A 34 95.24 20.33 74.14
CA GLU A 34 95.27 19.71 72.81
C GLU A 34 94.38 18.46 72.75
N LEU A 35 94.32 17.66 73.82
CA LEU A 35 93.43 16.51 73.90
C LEU A 35 91.95 16.95 73.95
N LEU A 36 91.63 17.96 74.74
CA LEU A 36 90.29 18.56 74.79
C LEU A 36 89.89 19.14 73.43
N SER A 37 90.77 19.90 72.77
CA SER A 37 90.54 20.44 71.42
C SER A 37 90.29 19.32 70.42
N ARG A 38 91.07 18.22 70.45
CA ARG A 38 90.84 17.06 69.58
C ARG A 38 89.49 16.40 69.83
N TYR A 39 89.07 16.25 71.08
CA TYR A 39 87.75 15.69 71.40
C TYR A 39 86.62 16.63 70.97
N GLU A 40 86.79 17.94 71.12
CA GLU A 40 85.83 18.95 70.65
C GLU A 40 85.71 18.92 69.12
N ASP A 41 86.84 18.90 68.39
CA ASP A 41 86.87 18.83 66.93
C ASP A 41 86.25 17.53 66.39
N THR A 42 86.56 16.40 67.01
CA THR A 42 85.99 15.09 66.63
C THR A 42 84.51 15.01 66.96
N TRP A 43 84.06 15.55 68.09
CA TRP A 43 82.64 15.65 68.43
C TRP A 43 81.90 16.56 67.44
N ALA A 44 82.45 17.72 67.12
CA ALA A 44 81.87 18.64 66.14
C ALA A 44 81.79 18.03 64.74
N ALA A 45 82.83 17.31 64.30
CA ALA A 45 82.83 16.59 63.03
C ALA A 45 81.79 15.46 63.01
N LEU A 46 81.67 14.70 64.10
CA LEU A 46 80.66 13.65 64.22
C LEU A 46 79.25 14.24 64.20
N HIS A 47 79.00 15.34 64.89
CA HIS A 47 77.70 16.00 64.92
C HIS A 47 77.32 16.58 63.56
N ARG A 48 78.26 17.24 62.87
CA ARG A 48 78.04 17.69 61.47
C ARG A 48 77.68 16.54 60.56
N ARG A 49 78.42 15.42 60.62
CA ARG A 49 78.10 14.24 59.81
C ARG A 49 76.76 13.63 60.17
N ALA A 50 76.39 13.59 61.46
CA ALA A 50 75.09 13.10 61.88
C ALA A 50 73.95 14.00 61.36
N GLN A 51 74.16 15.32 61.35
CA GLN A 51 73.22 16.28 60.79
C GLN A 51 73.10 16.14 59.27
N GLU A 52 74.22 16.02 58.54
CA GLU A 52 74.24 15.76 57.10
C GLU A 52 73.53 14.45 56.75
N CYS A 53 73.77 13.38 57.53
CA CYS A 53 73.06 12.11 57.38
C CYS A 53 71.55 12.25 57.64
N ALA A 54 71.14 13.03 58.66
CA ALA A 54 69.74 13.28 58.94
C ALA A 54 69.06 14.04 57.78
N SER A 55 69.69 15.11 57.27
CA SER A 55 69.18 15.88 56.13
C SER A 55 69.11 15.05 54.84
N ALA A 56 70.10 14.19 54.59
CA ALA A 56 70.04 13.25 53.46
C ALA A 56 68.91 12.23 53.63
N GLY A 57 68.68 11.76 54.87
CA GLY A 57 67.55 10.89 55.20
C GLY A 57 66.19 11.55 54.96
N GLU A 58 66.02 12.81 55.36
CA GLU A 58 64.81 13.60 55.10
C GLU A 58 64.54 13.80 53.61
N LEU A 59 65.58 14.04 52.81
CA LEU A 59 65.43 14.16 51.36
C LEU A 59 64.93 12.85 50.73
N VAL A 60 65.56 11.72 51.07
CA VAL A 60 65.15 10.41 50.56
C VAL A 60 63.72 10.06 51.02
N ASP A 61 63.37 10.35 52.27
CA ASP A 61 62.01 10.14 52.78
C ASP A 61 60.98 10.96 51.97
N SER A 62 61.30 12.23 51.66
CA SER A 62 60.43 13.07 50.84
C SER A 62 60.24 12.51 49.41
N GLU A 63 61.29 11.97 48.80
CA GLU A 63 61.21 11.33 47.47
C GLU A 63 60.38 10.04 47.52
N VAL A 64 60.57 9.21 48.57
CA VAL A 64 59.79 7.98 48.78
C VAL A 64 58.31 8.28 48.95
N VAL A 65 57.95 9.33 49.69
CA VAL A 65 56.56 9.77 49.86
C VAL A 65 55.94 10.24 48.54
N VAL A 66 56.70 10.98 47.72
CA VAL A 66 56.20 11.42 46.41
C VAL A 66 56.03 10.23 45.47
N LEU A 67 56.97 9.28 45.46
CA LEU A 67 56.90 8.07 44.65
C LEU A 67 55.73 7.17 45.08
N SER A 68 55.46 7.02 46.38
CA SER A 68 54.34 6.23 46.88
C SER A 68 53.00 6.84 46.47
N ALA A 69 52.84 8.16 46.61
CA ALA A 69 51.64 8.86 46.15
C ALA A 69 51.43 8.71 44.63
N HIS A 70 52.51 8.77 43.85
CA HIS A 70 52.43 8.54 42.41
C HIS A 70 52.01 7.11 42.07
N TRP A 71 52.55 6.12 42.78
CA TRP A 71 52.20 4.71 42.63
C TRP A 71 50.74 4.45 42.98
N GLU A 72 50.26 4.98 44.10
CA GLU A 72 48.85 4.86 44.52
C GLU A 72 47.89 5.45 43.49
N LYS A 73 48.23 6.64 42.93
CA LYS A 73 47.44 7.24 41.85
C LYS A 73 47.39 6.34 40.62
N LYS A 74 48.53 5.77 40.20
CA LYS A 74 48.58 4.86 39.05
C LYS A 74 47.80 3.57 39.31
N GLN A 75 47.90 3.02 40.51
CA GLN A 75 47.14 1.85 40.93
C GLN A 75 45.63 2.13 40.91
N ALA A 76 45.19 3.28 41.41
CA ALA A 76 43.78 3.68 41.36
C ALA A 76 43.27 3.80 39.92
N SER A 77 44.01 4.48 39.03
CA SER A 77 43.65 4.58 37.62
C SER A 77 43.60 3.22 36.91
N LEU A 78 44.48 2.28 37.26
CA LEU A 78 44.48 0.93 36.69
C LEU A 78 43.27 0.12 37.17
N ILE A 79 42.87 0.26 38.43
CA ILE A 79 41.67 -0.38 38.96
C ILE A 79 40.41 0.16 38.27
N GLU A 80 40.33 1.48 38.06
CA GLU A 80 39.22 2.11 37.34
C GLU A 80 39.13 1.59 35.90
N LEU A 81 40.25 1.56 35.18
CA LEU A 81 40.31 1.00 33.83
C LEU A 81 39.89 -0.47 33.81
N GLN A 82 40.38 -1.28 34.76
CA GLN A 82 39.98 -2.69 34.89
C GLN A 82 38.47 -2.82 35.15
N GLN A 83 37.88 -1.93 35.95
CA GLN A 83 36.44 -1.92 36.20
C GLN A 83 35.64 -1.58 34.94
N GLN A 84 36.13 -0.65 34.11
CA GLN A 84 35.51 -0.32 32.81
C GLN A 84 35.61 -1.49 31.83
N LEU A 85 36.79 -2.10 31.70
CA LEU A 85 37.00 -3.30 30.87
C LEU A 85 36.07 -4.45 31.28
N ARG A 86 35.80 -4.59 32.59
CA ARG A 86 34.89 -5.62 33.10
C ARG A 86 33.43 -5.40 32.70
N GLN A 87 33.04 -4.20 32.27
CA GLN A 87 31.69 -3.88 31.80
C GLN A 87 31.49 -4.17 30.30
N LEU A 88 32.57 -4.26 29.50
CA LEU A 88 32.49 -4.53 28.05
C LEU A 88 31.68 -5.80 27.69
N PRO A 89 31.74 -6.92 28.43
CA PRO A 89 30.91 -8.08 28.14
C PRO A 89 29.40 -7.79 28.29
N GLY A 90 29.01 -6.90 29.21
CA GLY A 90 27.63 -6.45 29.37
C GLY A 90 27.16 -5.65 28.16
N LEU A 91 27.95 -4.64 27.76
CA LEU A 91 27.69 -3.86 26.54
C LEU A 91 27.59 -4.76 25.30
N LYS A 92 28.48 -5.77 25.19
CA LYS A 92 28.43 -6.75 24.11
C LYS A 92 27.13 -7.53 24.12
N ALA A 93 26.68 -8.01 25.29
CA ALA A 93 25.42 -8.73 25.40
C ALA A 93 24.22 -7.85 25.02
N ASP A 94 24.23 -6.58 25.42
CA ASP A 94 23.19 -5.61 25.05
C ASP A 94 23.16 -5.38 23.53
N LEU A 95 24.32 -5.23 22.89
CA LEU A 95 24.44 -5.12 21.44
C LEU A 95 23.96 -6.39 20.72
N GLU A 96 24.29 -7.58 21.24
CA GLU A 96 23.81 -8.85 20.70
C GLU A 96 22.28 -8.97 20.83
N SER A 97 21.71 -8.53 21.95
CA SER A 97 20.26 -8.48 22.15
C SER A 97 19.58 -7.48 21.20
N LEU A 98 20.14 -6.28 21.03
CA LEU A 98 19.62 -5.30 20.08
C LEU A 98 19.68 -5.83 18.65
N THR A 99 20.78 -6.49 18.28
CA THR A 99 20.93 -7.13 16.97
C THR A 99 19.87 -8.21 16.77
N ALA A 100 19.65 -9.07 17.77
CA ALA A 100 18.59 -10.09 17.70
C ALA A 100 17.19 -9.45 17.57
N SER A 101 16.91 -8.38 18.31
CA SER A 101 15.64 -7.67 18.23
C SER A 101 15.41 -7.04 16.85
N LEU A 102 16.46 -6.49 16.22
CA LEU A 102 16.40 -5.94 14.88
C LEU A 102 16.09 -7.05 13.86
N THR A 103 16.79 -8.18 13.93
CA THR A 103 16.52 -9.31 13.01
C THR A 103 15.11 -9.87 13.16
N HIS A 104 14.56 -9.89 14.37
CA HIS A 104 13.17 -10.29 14.60
C HIS A 104 12.19 -9.29 14.00
N LEU A 105 12.46 -7.99 14.17
CA LEU A 105 11.64 -6.92 13.61
C LEU A 105 11.66 -6.94 12.07
N GLU A 106 12.83 -7.15 11.46
CA GLU A 106 12.97 -7.34 10.00
C GLU A 106 12.11 -8.49 9.49
N ALA A 107 12.17 -9.66 10.15
CA ALA A 107 11.32 -10.80 9.80
C ALA A 107 9.82 -10.50 9.96
N SER A 108 9.43 -9.74 10.99
CA SER A 108 8.04 -9.35 11.18
C SER A 108 7.54 -8.36 10.11
N PHE A 109 8.40 -7.47 9.61
CA PHE A 109 8.07 -6.60 8.50
C PHE A 109 7.88 -7.39 7.21
N GLU A 110 8.76 -8.34 6.92
CA GLU A 110 8.63 -9.23 5.77
C GLU A 110 7.32 -10.04 5.84
N GLU A 111 6.94 -10.53 7.04
CA GLU A 111 5.65 -11.19 7.23
C GLU A 111 4.47 -10.26 6.93
N VAL A 112 4.48 -9.02 7.42
CA VAL A 112 3.41 -8.04 7.14
C VAL A 112 3.33 -7.69 5.66
N GLU A 113 4.47 -7.50 4.98
CA GLU A 113 4.53 -7.25 3.54
C GLU A 113 3.91 -8.41 2.75
N ASN A 114 4.22 -9.65 3.13
CA ASN A 114 3.60 -10.83 2.52
C ASN A 114 2.07 -10.87 2.74
N HIS A 115 1.59 -10.53 3.95
CA HIS A 115 0.15 -10.47 4.21
C HIS A 115 -0.55 -9.36 3.42
N LEU A 116 0.11 -8.21 3.23
CA LEU A 116 -0.43 -7.12 2.40
C LEU A 116 -0.53 -7.51 0.93
N LEU A 117 0.49 -8.18 0.39
CA LEU A 117 0.45 -8.72 -0.98
C LEU A 117 -0.70 -9.72 -1.16
N ASN A 118 -0.86 -10.65 -0.21
CA ASN A 118 -1.97 -11.61 -0.24
C ASN A 118 -3.35 -10.92 -0.17
N LEU A 119 -3.46 -9.83 0.60
CA LEU A 119 -4.68 -9.05 0.70
C LEU A 119 -4.99 -8.32 -0.62
N GLU A 120 -3.97 -7.76 -1.29
CA GLU A 120 -4.11 -7.13 -2.59
C GLU A 120 -4.60 -8.14 -3.65
N ASP A 121 -4.00 -9.33 -3.68
CA ASP A 121 -4.43 -10.43 -4.55
C ASP A 121 -5.89 -10.83 -4.29
N LEU A 122 -6.28 -10.96 -3.03
CA LEU A 122 -7.65 -11.32 -2.65
C LEU A 122 -8.65 -10.22 -3.04
N CYS A 123 -8.28 -8.94 -2.86
CA CYS A 123 -9.09 -7.81 -3.31
C CYS A 123 -9.30 -7.85 -4.83
N GLY A 124 -8.22 -8.04 -5.60
CA GLY A 124 -8.29 -8.16 -7.05
C GLY A 124 -9.19 -9.32 -7.51
N GLN A 125 -9.11 -10.47 -6.83
CA GLN A 125 -9.99 -11.61 -7.09
C GLN A 125 -11.47 -11.28 -6.78
N CYS A 126 -11.75 -10.63 -5.64
CA CYS A 126 -13.10 -10.23 -5.27
C CYS A 126 -13.72 -9.26 -6.30
N GLU A 127 -12.94 -8.30 -6.78
CA GLU A 127 -13.39 -7.35 -7.79
C GLU A 127 -13.67 -8.04 -9.13
N LEU A 128 -12.79 -8.95 -9.55
CA LEU A 128 -12.98 -9.73 -10.77
C LEU A 128 -14.24 -10.60 -10.69
N GLU A 129 -14.47 -11.30 -9.59
CA GLU A 129 -15.67 -12.11 -9.39
C GLU A 129 -16.94 -11.25 -9.38
N ARG A 130 -16.89 -10.07 -8.74
CA ARG A 130 -18.00 -9.11 -8.77
C ARG A 130 -18.30 -8.64 -10.19
N TYR A 131 -17.27 -8.35 -10.98
CA TYR A 131 -17.42 -7.94 -12.38
C TYR A 131 -18.05 -9.04 -13.23
N LYS A 132 -17.54 -10.27 -13.15
CA LYS A 132 -18.11 -11.44 -13.85
C LYS A 132 -19.56 -11.65 -13.47
N HIS A 133 -19.88 -11.58 -12.18
CA HIS A 133 -21.24 -11.75 -11.68
C HIS A 133 -22.19 -10.68 -12.26
N MET A 134 -21.78 -9.41 -12.22
CA MET A 134 -22.55 -8.30 -12.77
C MET A 134 -22.79 -8.47 -14.28
N GLN A 135 -21.76 -8.86 -15.05
CA GLN A 135 -21.89 -9.09 -16.49
C GLN A 135 -22.82 -10.28 -16.79
N SER A 136 -22.70 -11.37 -16.04
CA SER A 136 -23.60 -12.53 -16.15
C SER A 136 -25.05 -12.13 -15.88
N GLN A 137 -25.29 -11.35 -14.81
CA GLN A 137 -26.62 -10.86 -14.47
C GLN A 137 -27.18 -9.93 -15.56
N HIS A 138 -26.36 -9.04 -16.12
CA HIS A 138 -26.78 -8.18 -17.23
C HIS A 138 -27.19 -9.02 -18.46
N LEU A 139 -26.40 -10.04 -18.80
CA LEU A 139 -26.70 -10.94 -19.92
C LEU A 139 -27.99 -11.74 -19.68
N GLU A 140 -28.19 -12.24 -18.46
CA GLU A 140 -29.41 -12.98 -18.08
C GLU A 140 -30.65 -12.07 -18.17
N ASN A 141 -30.55 -10.84 -17.64
CA ASN A 141 -31.62 -9.85 -17.71
C ASN A 141 -31.95 -9.48 -19.16
N TYR A 142 -30.93 -9.27 -20.00
CA TYR A 142 -31.12 -9.00 -21.43
C TYR A 142 -31.84 -10.15 -22.13
N LYS A 143 -31.39 -11.40 -21.93
CA LYS A 143 -32.04 -12.60 -22.49
C LYS A 143 -33.49 -12.74 -22.01
N LYS A 144 -33.76 -12.43 -20.73
CA LYS A 144 -35.11 -12.43 -20.17
C LYS A 144 -36.00 -11.36 -20.81
N ASN A 145 -35.47 -10.14 -21.01
CA ASN A 145 -36.22 -9.07 -21.65
C ASN A 145 -36.55 -9.39 -23.10
N LYS A 146 -35.58 -9.93 -23.85
CA LYS A 146 -35.78 -10.36 -25.24
C LYS A 146 -36.82 -11.46 -25.38
N ARG A 147 -36.85 -12.44 -24.46
CA ARG A 147 -37.91 -13.45 -24.43
C ARG A 147 -39.29 -12.85 -24.21
N LYS A 148 -39.41 -11.89 -23.28
CA LYS A 148 -40.67 -11.18 -23.04
C LYS A 148 -41.12 -10.37 -24.25
N GLU A 149 -40.22 -9.61 -24.88
CA GLU A 149 -40.51 -8.84 -26.09
C GLU A 149 -41.02 -9.73 -27.24
N LEU A 150 -40.41 -10.92 -27.42
CA LEU A 150 -40.87 -11.90 -28.41
C LEU A 150 -42.24 -12.47 -28.07
N GLU A 151 -42.51 -12.76 -26.80
CA GLU A 151 -43.81 -13.25 -26.34
C GLU A 151 -44.91 -12.20 -26.54
N THR A 152 -44.63 -10.93 -26.25
CA THR A 152 -45.57 -9.83 -26.48
C THR A 152 -45.83 -9.62 -27.97
N PHE A 153 -44.78 -9.58 -28.80
CA PHE A 153 -44.93 -9.42 -30.25
C PHE A 153 -45.73 -10.58 -30.86
N LYS A 154 -45.51 -11.80 -30.40
CA LYS A 154 -46.31 -12.96 -30.82
C LYS A 154 -47.78 -12.81 -30.43
N ALA A 155 -48.07 -12.42 -29.20
CA ALA A 155 -49.44 -12.21 -28.74
C ALA A 155 -50.16 -11.08 -29.49
N GLU A 156 -49.44 -9.99 -29.80
CA GLU A 156 -49.94 -8.89 -30.63
C GLU A 156 -50.27 -9.37 -32.05
N LEU A 157 -49.37 -10.13 -32.68
CA LEU A 157 -49.59 -10.67 -34.01
C LEU A 157 -50.77 -11.66 -34.06
N ASP A 158 -50.89 -12.52 -33.04
CA ASP A 158 -52.02 -13.44 -32.89
C ASP A 158 -53.35 -12.68 -32.72
N ALA A 159 -53.35 -11.59 -31.95
CA ALA A 159 -54.52 -10.73 -31.77
C ALA A 159 -54.90 -9.95 -33.04
N GLU A 160 -53.91 -9.39 -33.75
CA GLU A 160 -54.12 -8.74 -35.06
C GLU A 160 -54.69 -9.72 -36.08
N HIS A 161 -54.16 -10.95 -36.13
CA HIS A 161 -54.68 -11.99 -37.01
C HIS A 161 -56.12 -12.35 -36.66
N ALA A 162 -56.42 -12.57 -35.38
CA ALA A 162 -57.78 -12.86 -34.92
C ALA A 162 -58.76 -11.71 -35.25
N GLN A 163 -58.35 -10.46 -35.05
CA GLN A 163 -59.16 -9.29 -35.40
C GLN A 163 -59.42 -9.22 -36.91
N LYS A 164 -58.39 -9.44 -37.75
CA LYS A 164 -58.54 -9.44 -39.21
C LYS A 164 -59.47 -10.54 -39.71
N VAL A 165 -59.44 -11.71 -39.09
CA VAL A 165 -60.38 -12.81 -39.37
C VAL A 165 -61.80 -12.40 -39.01
N LEU A 166 -62.02 -11.80 -37.84
CA LEU A 166 -63.34 -11.31 -37.43
C LEU A 166 -63.87 -10.22 -38.36
N ASP A 167 -63.05 -9.25 -38.75
CA ASP A 167 -63.43 -8.17 -39.67
C ASP A 167 -63.79 -8.73 -41.06
N MET A 168 -63.04 -9.72 -41.54
CA MET A 168 -63.32 -10.41 -42.80
C MET A 168 -64.66 -11.16 -42.71
N GLU A 169 -64.92 -11.89 -41.62
CA GLU A 169 -66.19 -12.60 -41.40
C GLU A 169 -67.37 -11.62 -41.33
N GLN A 170 -67.24 -10.52 -40.58
CA GLN A 170 -68.28 -9.49 -40.50
C GLN A 170 -68.57 -8.85 -41.87
N THR A 171 -67.52 -8.56 -42.64
CA THR A 171 -67.64 -8.04 -44.01
C THR A 171 -68.38 -9.03 -44.91
N GLN A 172 -68.06 -10.32 -44.82
CA GLN A 172 -68.78 -11.37 -45.56
C GLN A 172 -70.25 -11.47 -45.13
N GLN A 173 -70.53 -11.46 -43.82
CA GLN A 173 -71.91 -11.48 -43.30
C GLN A 173 -72.72 -10.25 -43.70
N MET A 174 -72.11 -9.06 -43.75
CA MET A 174 -72.76 -7.84 -44.21
C MET A 174 -73.17 -7.96 -45.68
N LYS A 175 -72.27 -8.44 -46.55
CA LYS A 175 -72.58 -8.70 -47.96
C LYS A 175 -73.73 -9.69 -48.14
N LEU A 176 -73.76 -10.77 -47.35
CA LEU A 176 -74.85 -11.74 -47.38
C LEU A 176 -76.18 -11.13 -46.91
N ARG A 177 -76.17 -10.32 -45.84
CA ARG A 177 -77.35 -9.61 -45.34
C ARG A 177 -77.88 -8.58 -46.34
N GLU A 178 -77.03 -7.76 -46.94
CA GLU A 178 -77.43 -6.80 -47.98
C GLU A 178 -78.06 -7.51 -49.18
N ARG A 179 -77.48 -8.64 -49.60
CA ARG A 179 -78.05 -9.47 -50.66
C ARG A 179 -79.41 -10.06 -50.28
N GLN A 180 -79.57 -10.55 -49.05
CA GLN A 180 -80.87 -11.01 -48.55
C GLN A 180 -81.90 -9.88 -48.58
N LYS A 181 -81.53 -8.69 -48.09
CA LYS A 181 -82.39 -7.51 -48.08
C LYS A 181 -82.82 -7.10 -49.49
N PHE A 182 -81.90 -7.15 -50.47
CA PHE A 182 -82.21 -6.87 -51.87
C PHE A 182 -83.28 -7.81 -52.43
N PHE A 183 -83.19 -9.12 -52.14
CA PHE A 183 -84.21 -10.07 -52.58
C PHE A 183 -85.55 -9.90 -51.87
N GLU A 184 -85.51 -9.57 -50.58
CA GLU A 184 -86.73 -9.30 -49.80
C GLU A 184 -87.45 -8.04 -50.28
N GLU A 185 -86.71 -6.96 -50.58
CA GLU A 185 -87.25 -5.75 -51.20
C GLU A 185 -87.84 -6.04 -52.59
N ALA A 186 -87.17 -6.86 -53.41
CA ALA A 186 -87.70 -7.28 -54.72
C ALA A 186 -89.00 -8.09 -54.58
N PHE A 187 -89.07 -9.03 -53.62
CA PHE A 187 -90.28 -9.80 -53.36
C PHE A 187 -91.43 -8.92 -52.85
N GLN A 188 -91.13 -7.96 -51.96
CA GLN A 188 -92.11 -7.02 -51.43
C GLN A 188 -92.71 -6.18 -52.57
N GLN A 189 -91.87 -5.71 -53.50
CA GLN A 189 -92.32 -5.00 -54.70
C GLN A 189 -93.23 -5.87 -55.57
N ASP A 190 -92.86 -7.13 -55.83
CA ASP A 190 -93.68 -8.07 -56.59
C ASP A 190 -95.05 -8.31 -55.92
N MET A 191 -95.06 -8.43 -54.59
CA MET A 191 -96.29 -8.61 -53.80
C MET A 191 -97.18 -7.35 -53.82
N GLU A 192 -96.60 -6.16 -53.65
CA GLU A 192 -97.31 -4.88 -53.75
C GLU A 192 -97.89 -4.66 -55.15
N GLN A 193 -97.14 -5.04 -56.19
CA GLN A 193 -97.60 -4.99 -57.57
C GLN A 193 -98.75 -5.96 -57.82
N TYR A 194 -98.69 -7.18 -57.29
CA TYR A 194 -99.78 -8.15 -57.36
C TYR A 194 -101.06 -7.63 -56.69
N LEU A 195 -100.95 -7.09 -55.48
CA LEU A 195 -102.09 -6.51 -54.75
C LEU A 195 -102.69 -5.29 -55.48
N SER A 196 -101.86 -4.52 -56.18
CA SER A 196 -102.31 -3.33 -56.92
C SER A 196 -102.95 -3.66 -58.27
N THR A 197 -102.48 -4.70 -58.98
CA THR A 197 -102.82 -4.95 -60.39
C THR A 197 -103.57 -6.27 -60.64
N GLY A 198 -103.58 -7.19 -59.67
CA GLY A 198 -104.26 -8.49 -59.76
C GLY A 198 -103.53 -9.58 -60.56
N CYS A 199 -102.36 -9.30 -61.14
CA CYS A 199 -101.57 -10.22 -61.96
C CYS A 199 -100.07 -10.17 -61.59
N LEU A 200 -99.41 -11.32 -61.46
CA LEU A 200 -97.97 -11.45 -61.22
C LEU A 200 -97.22 -11.43 -62.56
N GLN A 201 -96.33 -10.45 -62.77
CA GLN A 201 -95.54 -10.31 -64.00
C GLN A 201 -94.21 -11.09 -63.90
N THR A 202 -94.27 -12.41 -63.69
CA THR A 202 -93.04 -13.21 -63.54
C THR A 202 -92.37 -13.63 -64.85
N ALA A 203 -93.01 -13.44 -66.01
CA ALA A 203 -92.55 -14.04 -67.27
C ALA A 203 -91.83 -13.10 -68.25
N GLU A 204 -91.98 -11.77 -68.15
CA GLU A 204 -91.62 -10.88 -69.28
C GLU A 204 -90.37 -10.01 -69.06
N ARG A 205 -89.84 -9.90 -67.84
CA ARG A 205 -88.64 -9.08 -67.55
C ARG A 205 -87.41 -9.93 -67.23
N ARG A 206 -86.94 -10.73 -68.19
CA ARG A 206 -85.63 -11.40 -68.07
C ARG A 206 -84.75 -11.11 -69.28
N GLU A 207 -84.02 -9.99 -69.23
CA GLU A 207 -82.68 -10.01 -69.83
C GLU A 207 -81.79 -10.93 -68.96
N PRO A 208 -80.82 -11.65 -69.54
CA PRO A 208 -80.08 -12.69 -68.84
C PRO A 208 -79.45 -12.15 -67.55
N MET A 209 -80.03 -12.50 -66.39
CA MET A 209 -79.38 -12.28 -65.11
C MET A 209 -78.16 -13.20 -65.06
N GLY A 210 -77.00 -12.64 -65.40
CA GLY A 210 -75.72 -13.26 -65.14
C GLY A 210 -75.62 -13.55 -63.64
N SER A 211 -75.50 -14.84 -63.32
CA SER A 211 -75.02 -15.36 -62.04
C SER A 211 -75.91 -15.15 -60.81
N LEU A 212 -77.08 -15.83 -60.79
CA LEU A 212 -77.76 -16.18 -59.53
C LEU A 212 -77.16 -17.43 -58.83
N SER A 213 -76.08 -17.99 -59.33
CA SER A 213 -75.40 -19.13 -58.73
C SER A 213 -73.93 -18.82 -58.52
N SER A 214 -73.60 -18.16 -57.40
CA SER A 214 -72.23 -18.18 -56.88
C SER A 214 -72.30 -18.26 -55.35
N MET A 215 -72.80 -19.40 -54.87
CA MET A 215 -72.07 -20.11 -53.83
C MET A 215 -70.97 -20.93 -54.52
N GLU A 216 -70.16 -20.27 -55.34
CA GLU A 216 -68.86 -20.81 -55.68
C GLU A 216 -68.04 -20.58 -54.41
N VAL A 217 -68.05 -21.60 -53.55
CA VAL A 217 -66.89 -21.89 -52.72
C VAL A 217 -65.72 -21.76 -53.67
N ASN A 218 -64.79 -20.81 -53.45
CA ASN A 218 -63.59 -20.70 -54.30
C ASN A 218 -62.76 -21.97 -54.07
N VAL A 219 -63.13 -23.07 -54.74
CA VAL A 219 -62.39 -24.34 -54.76
C VAL A 219 -60.99 -24.05 -55.32
N ASP A 220 -60.90 -23.14 -56.29
CA ASP A 220 -59.66 -22.64 -56.89
C ASP A 220 -58.74 -21.89 -55.90
N ALA A 221 -59.26 -21.36 -54.78
CA ALA A 221 -58.45 -20.74 -53.74
C ALA A 221 -57.99 -21.74 -52.65
N LEU A 222 -58.71 -22.85 -52.47
CA LEU A 222 -58.24 -23.98 -51.65
C LEU A 222 -57.15 -24.78 -52.37
N GLU A 223 -57.18 -24.84 -53.71
CA GLU A 223 -56.18 -25.57 -54.52
C GLU A 223 -54.79 -24.89 -54.54
N GLN A 224 -54.67 -23.63 -54.10
CA GLN A 224 -53.39 -22.89 -54.05
C GLN A 224 -52.78 -22.76 -52.64
N MET A 225 -53.39 -23.36 -51.62
CA MET A 225 -52.79 -23.42 -50.29
C MET A 225 -51.78 -24.57 -50.25
N ASP A 226 -50.70 -24.45 -51.03
CA ASP A 226 -49.52 -25.28 -50.84
C ASP A 226 -49.01 -25.00 -49.43
N LEU A 227 -49.09 -26.01 -48.58
CA LEU A 227 -48.47 -26.04 -47.27
C LEU A 227 -46.96 -26.03 -47.52
N VAL A 228 -46.37 -24.84 -47.66
CA VAL A 228 -44.91 -24.69 -47.63
C VAL A 228 -44.50 -25.21 -46.26
N ASP A 229 -43.89 -26.39 -46.26
CA ASP A 229 -43.40 -27.09 -45.08
C ASP A 229 -42.42 -26.16 -44.37
N ILE A 230 -42.83 -25.57 -43.24
CA ILE A 230 -42.03 -24.58 -42.48
C ILE A 230 -40.93 -25.30 -41.66
N CYS A 231 -40.43 -26.42 -42.18
CA CYS A 231 -39.35 -27.22 -41.65
C CYS A 231 -38.30 -27.46 -42.74
N ASP A 232 -37.91 -26.41 -43.46
CA ASP A 232 -36.63 -26.36 -44.15
C ASP A 232 -35.51 -26.33 -43.08
N GLN A 233 -35.28 -27.49 -42.46
CA GLN A 233 -34.28 -27.74 -41.43
C GLN A 233 -32.87 -27.37 -41.95
N GLU A 234 -32.63 -27.49 -43.25
CA GLU A 234 -31.39 -27.05 -43.91
C GLU A 234 -31.16 -25.53 -43.82
N ALA A 235 -32.22 -24.70 -43.91
CA ALA A 235 -32.07 -23.25 -43.80
C ALA A 235 -31.77 -22.81 -42.36
N LEU A 236 -32.32 -23.51 -41.36
CA LEU A 236 -32.03 -23.31 -39.95
C LEU A 236 -30.59 -23.73 -39.59
N ASP A 237 -30.11 -24.84 -40.15
CA ASP A 237 -28.74 -25.32 -39.90
C ASP A 237 -27.69 -24.39 -40.53
N VAL A 238 -27.94 -23.79 -41.70
CA VAL A 238 -27.03 -22.79 -42.30
C VAL A 238 -26.97 -21.52 -41.43
N PHE A 239 -28.08 -21.07 -40.86
CA PHE A 239 -28.10 -19.90 -40.00
C PHE A 239 -27.41 -20.12 -38.65
N LEU A 240 -27.54 -21.32 -38.06
CA LEU A 240 -26.87 -21.66 -36.81
C LEU A 240 -25.36 -21.93 -36.99
N ASN A 241 -24.95 -22.46 -38.14
CA ASN A 241 -23.54 -22.76 -38.44
C ASN A 241 -22.76 -21.58 -39.03
N SER A 242 -23.41 -20.53 -39.55
CA SER A 242 -22.73 -19.38 -40.17
C SER A 242 -22.25 -18.31 -39.17
N GLY A 243 -22.39 -18.55 -37.86
CA GLY A 243 -21.95 -17.65 -36.78
C GLY A 243 -20.64 -18.05 -36.08
N GLY A 244 -19.84 -18.92 -36.69
CA GLY A 244 -18.63 -19.48 -36.07
C GLY A 244 -17.45 -19.60 -37.03
N GLU A 245 -16.92 -18.47 -37.49
CA GLU A 245 -15.50 -18.40 -37.87
C GLU A 245 -14.66 -18.30 -36.59
N ASP A 246 -14.22 -19.45 -36.09
CA ASP A 246 -12.80 -19.81 -35.94
C ASP A 246 -12.65 -20.99 -34.98
N ASP A 247 -11.84 -21.94 -35.43
CA ASP A 247 -11.12 -22.93 -34.63
C ASP A 247 -11.97 -24.01 -33.94
N THR A 248 -12.00 -25.21 -34.51
CA THR A 248 -11.40 -26.42 -33.91
C THR A 248 -11.70 -27.65 -34.79
N VAL A 249 -10.64 -28.39 -35.09
CA VAL A 249 -10.56 -29.67 -35.81
C VAL A 249 -11.58 -30.73 -35.33
N LEU A 250 -12.31 -31.33 -36.28
CA LEU A 250 -13.06 -32.58 -36.12
C LEU A 250 -12.12 -33.77 -35.83
N PRO A 251 -12.59 -34.82 -35.13
CA PRO A 251 -12.31 -36.19 -35.53
C PRO A 251 -13.60 -36.92 -35.94
N PRO A 252 -13.55 -37.85 -36.91
CA PRO A 252 -14.72 -38.56 -37.38
C PRO A 252 -15.12 -39.69 -36.43
N ALA A 253 -16.43 -39.95 -36.42
CA ALA A 253 -17.12 -41.01 -35.69
C ALA A 253 -16.68 -42.43 -36.09
N SER A 254 -16.81 -43.38 -35.15
CA SER A 254 -17.54 -44.66 -35.31
C SER A 254 -17.44 -45.51 -34.04
N GLY A 255 -18.57 -45.90 -33.44
CA GLY A 255 -18.65 -47.03 -32.50
C GLY A 255 -18.78 -48.38 -33.23
N PRO A 256 -19.09 -49.52 -32.56
CA PRO A 256 -19.28 -49.72 -31.11
C PRO A 256 -18.54 -50.97 -30.53
N GLU A 257 -18.27 -50.98 -29.21
CA GLU A 257 -18.53 -52.12 -28.28
C GLU A 257 -17.90 -51.90 -26.88
N ALA A 258 -18.77 -52.04 -25.87
CA ALA A 258 -18.56 -52.55 -24.49
C ALA A 258 -17.50 -51.97 -23.51
N SER A 259 -18.05 -51.37 -22.42
CA SER A 259 -17.63 -51.47 -20.99
C SER A 259 -16.42 -50.66 -20.45
N PRO A 260 -16.37 -50.38 -19.12
CA PRO A 260 -15.89 -49.12 -18.56
C PRO A 260 -14.48 -49.17 -17.95
N GLY A 261 -13.85 -47.99 -17.78
CA GLY A 261 -12.76 -47.83 -16.80
C GLY A 261 -11.78 -46.67 -17.06
N GLN A 262 -11.96 -45.60 -16.27
CA GLN A 262 -10.92 -44.80 -15.59
C GLN A 262 -9.81 -44.06 -16.37
N ASP A 263 -9.91 -42.73 -16.29
CA ASP A 263 -8.90 -41.72 -15.90
C ASP A 263 -7.56 -41.54 -16.65
N ALA A 264 -7.43 -40.29 -17.11
CA ALA A 264 -6.30 -39.36 -16.97
C ALA A 264 -5.01 -39.60 -17.75
N VAL A 265 -4.74 -38.72 -18.73
CA VAL A 265 -3.38 -38.33 -19.12
C VAL A 265 -3.30 -36.81 -19.39
N THR A 266 -2.47 -36.17 -18.58
CA THR A 266 -1.86 -34.84 -18.65
C THR A 266 -1.13 -34.61 -19.97
N LEU A 267 -1.07 -33.40 -20.55
CA LEU A 267 0.14 -32.91 -21.25
C LEU A 267 0.16 -31.38 -21.47
N GLN A 268 1.39 -30.87 -21.50
CA GLN A 268 1.88 -29.50 -21.35
C GLN A 268 1.70 -28.56 -22.55
N VAL A 269 1.76 -27.27 -22.24
CA VAL A 269 1.84 -26.10 -23.14
C VAL A 269 3.30 -25.73 -23.45
N PRO A 270 3.58 -25.23 -24.68
CA PRO A 270 4.64 -24.23 -24.86
C PRO A 270 4.15 -22.89 -25.48
N ASN A 271 4.64 -21.79 -24.88
CA ASN A 271 4.51 -20.39 -25.31
C ASN A 271 5.12 -20.10 -26.70
N PRO A 272 4.66 -19.01 -27.36
CA PRO A 272 5.51 -18.26 -28.28
C PRO A 272 5.65 -16.77 -27.94
N SER A 273 6.82 -16.24 -28.27
CA SER A 273 7.31 -14.90 -28.04
C SER A 273 7.02 -13.90 -29.18
N ARG A 274 6.75 -12.65 -28.78
CA ARG A 274 7.20 -11.35 -29.34
C ARG A 274 6.87 -11.00 -30.81
N SER A 275 6.04 -9.97 -30.99
CA SER A 275 6.15 -9.02 -32.11
C SER A 275 5.65 -7.61 -31.75
N ARG A 276 6.22 -6.64 -32.46
CA ARG A 276 6.37 -5.20 -32.18
C ARG A 276 5.55 -4.37 -33.19
N ALA A 277 4.85 -3.32 -32.75
CA ALA A 277 4.57 -2.06 -33.50
C ALA A 277 3.72 -1.13 -32.60
N THR A 278 4.21 0.00 -32.09
CA THR A 278 4.28 1.35 -32.69
C THR A 278 2.91 1.96 -33.05
N ARG A 279 2.44 2.94 -32.25
CA ARG A 279 1.37 3.91 -32.56
C ARG A 279 1.93 5.34 -32.51
N PRO A 280 1.49 6.27 -33.37
CA PRO A 280 1.76 7.70 -33.22
C PRO A 280 0.62 8.46 -32.51
N SER A 281 0.99 9.61 -31.96
CA SER A 281 0.19 10.61 -31.23
C SER A 281 -0.64 11.53 -32.13
N SER A 282 -1.62 12.23 -31.53
CA SER A 282 -2.06 13.64 -31.75
C SER A 282 -3.48 13.79 -31.17
N SER A 283 -3.79 14.58 -30.12
CA SER A 283 -3.69 16.02 -29.84
C SER A 283 -4.89 16.87 -30.32
N LEU A 284 -5.31 17.80 -29.43
CA LEU A 284 -6.09 19.05 -29.59
C LEU A 284 -7.59 19.00 -29.22
N ALA A 285 -8.27 20.02 -28.69
CA ALA A 285 -7.94 21.25 -27.93
C ALA A 285 -9.26 22.05 -27.62
N CYS A 286 -9.26 22.88 -26.55
CA CYS A 286 -10.01 24.14 -26.31
C CYS A 286 -11.58 24.09 -26.18
N THR A 287 -12.32 24.92 -25.42
CA THR A 287 -12.16 26.27 -24.80
C THR A 287 -13.33 26.54 -23.79
N ASP A 288 -13.04 27.21 -22.65
CA ASP A 288 -13.70 28.33 -21.88
C ASP A 288 -15.25 28.60 -21.93
N PRO A 289 -15.97 29.28 -20.96
CA PRO A 289 -15.64 30.62 -20.42
C PRO A 289 -16.01 31.04 -18.96
N ALA A 290 -15.27 32.07 -18.51
CA ALA A 290 -15.67 33.31 -17.79
C ALA A 290 -15.89 33.39 -16.25
N ALA A 291 -15.42 34.52 -15.72
CA ALA A 291 -15.26 34.95 -14.32
C ALA A 291 -16.42 35.82 -13.78
N GLN A 292 -16.54 35.92 -12.44
CA GLN A 292 -16.85 37.14 -11.65
C GLN A 292 -16.83 36.88 -10.12
N ASP A 293 -16.20 37.80 -9.37
CA ASP A 293 -16.17 37.99 -7.89
C ASP A 293 -17.19 39.11 -7.51
N PRO A 294 -17.50 39.53 -6.24
CA PRO A 294 -17.06 39.08 -4.90
C PRO A 294 -18.16 39.06 -3.78
N SER A 295 -17.76 38.65 -2.56
CA SER A 295 -18.19 39.15 -1.22
C SER A 295 -19.36 38.51 -0.42
N GLU A 296 -19.08 38.38 0.88
CA GLU A 296 -19.90 38.18 2.09
C GLU A 296 -20.24 36.75 2.60
N GLY A 297 -19.55 36.38 3.70
CA GLY A 297 -20.20 35.95 4.95
C GLY A 297 -20.55 34.46 5.11
N GLY A 298 -19.73 33.70 5.83
CA GLY A 298 -20.08 32.35 6.26
C GLY A 298 -18.92 31.55 6.88
N GLU A 299 -18.64 31.84 8.13
CA GLU A 299 -17.81 31.12 9.11
C GLU A 299 -17.69 29.58 8.97
N SER A 300 -16.45 29.08 8.86
CA SER A 300 -16.06 27.68 9.14
C SER A 300 -14.62 27.64 9.67
N PRO A 301 -14.28 26.82 10.69
CA PRO A 301 -13.02 26.96 11.42
C PRO A 301 -11.84 26.35 10.65
N VAL A 302 -10.79 27.16 10.45
CA VAL A 302 -9.47 26.77 9.96
C VAL A 302 -8.67 26.22 11.15
N VAL A 303 -8.31 24.95 11.09
CA VAL A 303 -7.35 24.33 12.01
C VAL A 303 -5.95 24.77 11.58
N GLN A 304 -5.25 25.42 12.49
CA GLN A 304 -3.87 25.89 12.33
C GLN A 304 -2.93 24.68 12.24
N SER A 305 -2.14 24.63 11.17
CA SER A 305 -0.97 23.74 11.11
C SER A 305 0.22 24.56 11.59
N ASP A 306 0.82 24.10 12.68
CA ASP A 306 1.96 24.70 13.35
C ASP A 306 3.20 24.71 12.46
N GLU A 307 3.91 25.81 12.50
CA GLU A 307 5.19 26.04 11.82
C GLU A 307 6.32 25.73 12.80
N GLU A 308 7.17 24.75 12.51
CA GLU A 308 8.45 24.62 13.21
C GLU A 308 9.57 24.81 12.19
N GLY A 309 10.02 26.06 12.05
CA GLY A 309 11.28 26.40 11.43
C GLY A 309 12.43 26.04 12.37
N VAL A 310 13.28 25.11 11.95
CA VAL A 310 14.52 24.77 12.68
C VAL A 310 15.53 25.91 12.48
N GLU A 311 15.62 26.80 13.47
CA GLU A 311 16.75 27.73 13.61
C GLU A 311 18.02 26.94 13.97
N VAL A 312 19.02 27.00 13.11
CA VAL A 312 20.35 26.45 13.38
C VAL A 312 21.22 27.56 13.95
N ASP A 313 21.37 27.58 15.27
CA ASP A 313 22.33 28.43 15.98
C ASP A 313 23.77 28.01 15.64
N THR A 314 24.34 28.62 14.60
CA THR A 314 25.80 28.64 14.37
C THR A 314 26.38 29.96 14.86
N ALA A 315 26.63 30.06 16.17
CA ALA A 315 27.38 31.14 16.78
C ALA A 315 28.20 30.67 18.00
N LEU A 316 29.40 30.11 17.78
CA LEU A 316 30.55 30.25 18.69
C LEU A 316 31.81 29.57 18.12
N ALA A 317 32.58 30.31 17.34
CA ALA A 317 33.97 29.95 17.00
C ALA A 317 34.83 31.21 16.89
N THR A 318 35.01 31.90 18.01
CA THR A 318 36.09 32.88 18.19
C THR A 318 36.56 32.88 19.64
N LEU A 319 37.52 32.03 19.98
CA LEU A 319 38.41 32.26 21.14
C LEU A 319 39.83 31.80 20.80
N HIS A 320 40.68 32.80 20.59
CA HIS A 320 42.09 32.92 20.97
C HIS A 320 43.02 31.71 20.89
N THR A 321 43.97 31.78 19.95
CA THR A 321 45.37 31.39 20.20
C THR A 321 46.24 32.62 20.02
N ASP A 322 46.62 33.21 21.14
CA ASP A 322 47.73 34.16 21.25
C ASP A 322 48.82 33.51 22.12
N ASP A 323 50.05 33.92 21.84
CA ASP A 323 51.31 33.62 22.54
C ASP A 323 51.91 32.20 22.50
N SER A 324 52.93 32.06 21.66
CA SER A 324 54.09 31.20 21.92
C SER A 324 55.35 32.03 21.70
N ASP A 325 55.85 32.59 22.80
CA ASP A 325 57.19 33.14 22.96
C ASP A 325 57.94 32.19 23.92
N SER A 326 58.81 31.33 23.38
CA SER A 326 59.97 30.65 24.00
C SER A 326 60.63 29.69 23.03
#